data_AF-A0A4R3YS66-F1
#
_entry.id   AF-A0A4R3YS66-F1
#
_cell.length_a   1.000
_cell.length_b   1.000
_cell.length_c   1.000
_cell.angle_alpha   90.00
_cell.angle_beta   90.00
_cell.angle_gamma   90.00
#
_symmetry.space_group_name_H-M   'P 1'
#
loop_
_entity.id
_entity.type
_entity.pdbx_description
1 polymer ?
#
loop_
_entity_poly.entity_id
_entity_poly.type
_entity_poly.pdbx_seq_one_letter_code
_entity_poly.pdbx_strand_id
1 'polypeptide(L)'
;MRYTVALTGLMFLSIDASGFATPPDIGSTVDRLVEDTTKSSEAERHAFAQLIDLGSPAVPYIIGHLGDGRPLAEQIIQRDQWHQEHVWYVHDGLLAVLRQTVGHGMGATDGHASASQRAAIKRKWENWCVEKYPDQSHVCRGGHDG
;
A
#
# COMPACT_ATOMS: atom_id res chain seq x y z
N MET A 1 -59.16 8.93 -45.41
CA MET A 1 -59.80 9.41 -44.16
C MET A 1 -58.72 9.53 -43.10
N ARG A 2 -58.68 10.69 -42.43
CA ARG A 2 -57.77 11.03 -41.32
C ARG A 2 -58.16 10.22 -40.08
N TYR A 3 -57.20 9.88 -39.21
CA TYR A 3 -57.24 10.20 -37.78
C TYR A 3 -55.83 10.10 -37.17
N THR A 4 -55.38 11.25 -36.68
CA THR A 4 -54.24 11.48 -35.80
C THR A 4 -54.69 11.22 -34.36
N VAL A 5 -53.92 10.51 -33.53
CA VAL A 5 -53.82 10.78 -32.08
C VAL A 5 -52.42 10.40 -31.60
N ALA A 6 -51.71 11.38 -31.06
CA ALA A 6 -50.46 11.25 -30.32
C ALA A 6 -50.74 10.97 -28.84
N LEU A 7 -49.88 10.20 -28.17
CA LEU A 7 -49.80 10.19 -26.70
C LEU A 7 -48.40 9.75 -26.24
N THR A 8 -47.57 10.77 -26.04
CA THR A 8 -46.77 11.09 -24.85
C THR A 8 -46.48 9.96 -23.85
N GLY A 9 -45.19 9.69 -23.64
CA GLY A 9 -44.70 8.88 -22.52
C GLY A 9 -43.18 8.90 -22.42
N LEU A 10 -42.58 10.09 -22.30
CA LEU A 10 -41.15 10.24 -21.97
C LEU A 10 -40.99 9.94 -20.46
N MET A 11 -40.73 8.68 -20.12
CA MET A 11 -40.18 8.32 -18.81
C MET A 11 -38.74 8.82 -18.75
N PHE A 12 -38.53 9.98 -18.13
CA PHE A 12 -37.23 10.37 -17.62
C PHE A 12 -36.90 9.41 -16.46
N LEU A 13 -36.01 8.45 -16.73
CA LEU A 13 -35.31 7.72 -15.69
C LEU A 13 -34.45 8.74 -14.93
N SER A 14 -34.89 9.10 -13.72
CA SER A 14 -34.05 9.76 -12.75
C SER A 14 -32.86 8.84 -12.46
N ILE A 15 -31.71 9.16 -13.07
CA ILE A 15 -30.44 8.59 -12.65
C ILE A 15 -30.17 9.20 -11.28
N ASP A 16 -30.45 8.43 -10.24
CA ASP A 16 -29.97 8.70 -8.90
C ASP A 16 -28.44 8.76 -9.00
N ALA A 17 -27.89 9.97 -8.92
CA ALA A 17 -26.46 10.20 -8.81
C ALA A 17 -26.05 9.72 -7.41
N SER A 18 -26.00 8.40 -7.24
CA SER A 18 -25.19 7.78 -6.21
C SER A 18 -23.77 8.27 -6.50
N GLY A 19 -23.32 9.25 -5.73
CA GLY A 19 -21.94 9.69 -5.75
C GLY A 19 -21.09 8.45 -5.50
N PHE A 20 -20.50 7.91 -6.55
CA PHE A 20 -19.46 6.91 -6.42
C PHE A 20 -18.39 7.59 -5.59
N ALA A 21 -18.29 7.24 -4.31
CA ALA A 21 -17.16 7.61 -3.49
C ALA A 21 -15.94 7.20 -4.31
N THR A 22 -15.13 8.19 -4.69
CA THR A 22 -13.87 7.93 -5.39
C THR A 22 -13.16 6.85 -4.58
N PRO A 23 -12.73 5.73 -5.21
CA PRO A 23 -11.93 4.75 -4.51
C PRO A 23 -10.80 5.49 -3.78
N PRO A 24 -10.54 5.18 -2.50
CA PRO A 24 -9.50 5.85 -1.75
C PRO A 24 -8.19 5.77 -2.55
N ASP A 25 -7.51 6.90 -2.69
CA ASP A 25 -6.22 6.93 -3.36
C ASP A 25 -5.26 6.00 -2.61
N ILE A 26 -4.70 5.04 -3.34
CA ILE A 26 -3.85 3.99 -2.76
C ILE A 26 -2.60 4.61 -2.15
N GLY A 27 -2.05 5.66 -2.77
CA GLY A 27 -0.87 6.35 -2.26
C GLY A 27 -1.11 6.94 -0.88
N SER A 28 -2.09 7.82 -0.75
CA SER A 28 -2.44 8.44 0.53
C SER A 28 -2.96 7.43 1.57
N THR A 29 -3.55 6.31 1.14
CA THR A 29 -3.87 5.19 2.05
C THR A 29 -2.60 4.55 2.61
N VAL A 30 -1.62 4.24 1.76
CA VAL A 30 -0.34 3.67 2.20
C VAL A 30 0.41 4.65 3.11
N ASP A 31 0.47 5.94 2.76
CA ASP A 31 1.12 6.97 3.58
C ASP A 31 0.56 6.98 5.01
N ARG A 32 -0.77 7.02 5.15
CA ARG A 32 -1.43 6.99 6.46
C ARG A 32 -1.10 5.72 7.23
N LEU A 33 -1.14 4.55 6.56
CA LEU A 33 -0.84 3.27 7.21
C LEU A 33 0.62 3.20 7.67
N VAL A 34 1.56 3.68 6.87
CA VAL A 34 2.98 3.77 7.26
C VAL A 34 3.15 4.65 8.49
N GLU A 35 2.49 5.81 8.55
CA GLU A 35 2.50 6.65 9.75
C GLU A 35 1.92 5.95 10.99
N ASP A 36 0.82 5.22 10.81
CA ASP A 36 0.17 4.48 11.90
C ASP A 36 1.08 3.40 12.53
N THR A 37 2.07 2.88 11.78
CA THR A 37 3.03 1.88 12.31
C THR A 37 3.89 2.36 13.47
N THR A 38 4.00 3.67 13.67
CA THR A 38 4.85 4.25 14.71
C THR A 38 4.07 4.73 15.94
N LYS A 39 2.73 4.63 15.93
CA LYS A 39 1.88 5.29 16.94
C LYS A 39 1.62 4.43 18.18
N SER A 40 1.30 3.16 17.99
CA SER A 40 1.05 2.20 19.07
C SER A 40 1.10 0.78 18.53
N SER A 41 1.28 -0.20 19.42
CA SER A 41 1.22 -1.64 19.10
C SER A 41 -0.06 -2.05 18.36
N GLU A 42 -1.21 -1.46 18.73
CA GLU A 42 -2.48 -1.75 18.05
C GLU A 42 -2.53 -1.15 16.65
N ALA A 43 -2.11 0.12 16.52
CA ALA A 43 -2.07 0.80 15.24
C ALA A 43 -1.08 0.13 14.28
N GLU A 44 0.08 -0.31 14.77
CA GLU A 44 1.09 -1.05 14.01
C GLU A 44 0.54 -2.36 13.44
N ARG A 45 -0.04 -3.21 14.29
CA ARG A 45 -0.61 -4.49 13.84
C ARG A 45 -1.74 -4.27 12.82
N HIS A 46 -2.61 -3.30 13.07
CA HIS A 46 -3.71 -2.98 12.16
C HIS A 46 -3.21 -2.37 10.83
N ALA A 47 -2.14 -1.58 10.87
CA ALA A 47 -1.54 -0.98 9.69
C ALA A 47 -0.88 -2.03 8.80
N PHE A 48 -0.06 -2.92 9.37
CA PHE A 48 0.58 -3.98 8.59
C PHE A 48 -0.43 -4.95 7.98
N ALA A 49 -1.48 -5.34 8.72
CA ALA A 49 -2.56 -6.17 8.18
C ALA A 49 -3.23 -5.51 6.96
N GLN A 50 -3.56 -4.22 7.06
CA GLN A 50 -4.15 -3.48 5.93
C GLN A 50 -3.18 -3.32 4.76
N LEU A 51 -1.90 -3.06 5.01
CA LEU A 51 -0.89 -2.96 3.94
C LEU A 51 -0.77 -4.27 3.15
N ILE A 52 -0.91 -5.43 3.80
CA ILE A 52 -0.96 -6.74 3.16
C ILE A 52 -2.26 -6.88 2.33
N ASP A 53 -3.41 -6.52 2.92
CA ASP A 53 -4.73 -6.64 2.27
C ASP A 53 -4.87 -5.76 1.01
N LEU A 54 -4.16 -4.63 0.93
CA LEU A 54 -4.12 -3.80 -0.29
C LEU A 54 -3.53 -4.54 -1.50
N GLY A 55 -2.69 -5.56 -1.26
CA GLY A 55 -2.17 -6.44 -2.30
C GLY A 55 -1.24 -5.77 -3.32
N SER A 56 -1.18 -6.35 -4.52
CA SER A 56 -0.24 -5.92 -5.58
C SER A 56 -0.32 -4.44 -5.99
N PRO A 57 -1.50 -3.77 -6.00
CA PRO A 57 -1.59 -2.35 -6.31
C PRO A 57 -0.81 -1.42 -5.36
N ALA A 58 -0.62 -1.81 -4.09
CA ALA A 58 0.10 -0.99 -3.11
C ALA A 58 1.62 -1.13 -3.18
N VAL A 59 2.14 -2.13 -3.90
CA VAL A 59 3.57 -2.47 -3.93
C VAL A 59 4.47 -1.28 -4.29
N PRO A 60 4.19 -0.47 -5.34
CA PRO A 60 5.03 0.69 -5.69
C PRO A 60 5.11 1.73 -4.56
N TYR A 61 3.98 2.01 -3.92
CA TYR A 61 3.88 2.98 -2.83
C TYR A 61 4.62 2.47 -1.58
N ILE A 62 4.47 1.19 -1.23
CA ILE A 62 5.22 0.57 -0.12
C ILE A 62 6.73 0.64 -0.37
N ILE A 63 7.18 0.38 -1.61
CA ILE A 63 8.60 0.48 -1.98
C ILE A 63 9.12 1.92 -1.84
N GLY A 64 8.30 2.92 -2.19
CA GLY A 64 8.62 4.33 -1.97
C GLY A 64 8.96 4.65 -0.52
N HIS A 65 8.33 3.97 0.43
CA HIS A 65 8.53 4.13 1.88
C HIS A 65 9.67 3.30 2.49
N LEU A 66 10.37 2.46 1.72
CA LEU A 66 11.49 1.65 2.25
C LEU A 66 12.67 2.48 2.78
N GLY A 67 12.67 3.80 2.59
CA GLY A 67 13.62 4.71 3.23
C GLY A 67 13.33 4.99 4.71
N ASP A 68 12.15 4.61 5.22
CA ASP A 68 11.73 4.94 6.58
C ASP A 68 12.49 4.11 7.62
N GLY A 69 13.40 4.78 8.33
CA GLY A 69 14.21 4.20 9.40
C GLY A 69 13.69 4.49 10.80
N ARG A 70 12.47 5.00 10.96
CA ARG A 70 11.86 5.21 12.28
C ARG A 70 11.66 3.86 12.98
N PRO A 71 11.78 3.81 14.32
CA PRO A 71 11.48 2.60 15.06
C PRO A 71 9.98 2.31 15.02
N LEU A 72 9.64 1.02 15.02
CA LEU A 72 8.27 0.55 15.23
C LEU A 72 7.85 0.69 16.70
N ALA A 73 6.54 0.70 16.94
CA ALA A 73 5.98 0.89 18.27
C ALA A 73 6.15 -0.35 19.17
N GLU A 74 5.88 -1.55 18.64
CA GLU A 74 6.05 -2.83 19.34
C GLU A 74 7.25 -3.65 18.82
N GLN A 75 7.68 -3.37 17.59
CA GLN A 75 8.82 -4.03 16.94
C GLN A 75 8.59 -5.53 16.68
N ILE A 76 7.33 -5.94 16.51
CA ILE A 76 6.94 -7.34 16.30
C ILE A 76 5.82 -7.41 15.25
N ILE A 77 6.00 -8.23 14.21
CA ILE A 77 4.93 -8.59 13.28
C ILE A 77 4.54 -10.05 13.49
N GLN A 78 3.23 -10.30 13.53
CA GLN A 78 2.68 -11.65 13.54
C GLN A 78 2.82 -12.26 12.13
N ARG A 79 3.63 -13.32 11.97
CA ARG A 79 3.79 -14.02 10.69
C ARG A 79 2.68 -15.03 10.47
N ASP A 80 2.35 -15.77 11.53
CA ASP A 80 1.24 -16.73 11.59
C ASP A 80 0.80 -16.89 13.05
N GLN A 81 -0.21 -17.71 13.32
CA GLN A 81 -0.78 -17.88 14.67
C GLN A 81 0.22 -18.41 15.72
N TRP A 82 1.40 -18.89 15.31
CA TRP A 82 2.43 -19.46 16.20
C TRP A 82 3.77 -18.72 16.15
N HIS A 83 4.01 -17.90 15.12
CA HIS A 83 5.31 -17.26 14.89
C HIS A 83 5.19 -15.73 14.83
N GLN A 84 6.09 -15.10 15.57
CA GLN A 84 6.32 -13.66 15.57
C GLN A 84 7.70 -13.38 14.96
N GLU A 85 7.80 -12.28 14.22
CA GLU A 85 9.04 -11.79 13.61
C GLU A 85 9.38 -10.44 14.26
N HIS A 86 10.59 -10.31 14.79
CA HIS A 86 11.07 -9.04 15.32
C HIS A 86 11.48 -8.12 14.18
N VAL A 87 10.82 -6.98 14.07
CA VAL A 87 11.10 -5.94 13.07
C VAL A 87 11.34 -4.64 13.84
N TRP A 88 12.55 -4.09 13.80
CA TRP A 88 12.88 -2.97 14.68
C TRP A 88 12.46 -1.62 14.09
N TYR A 89 12.46 -1.55 12.76
CA TYR A 89 12.21 -0.33 12.01
C TYR A 89 11.08 -0.50 11.00
N VAL A 90 10.46 0.62 10.62
CA VAL A 90 9.43 0.66 9.56
C VAL A 90 9.94 -0.03 8.30
N HIS A 91 11.20 0.23 7.90
CA HIS A 91 11.89 -0.49 6.83
C HIS A 91 11.72 -2.02 6.89
N ASP A 92 12.01 -2.62 8.04
CA ASP A 92 11.98 -4.08 8.21
C ASP A 92 10.55 -4.60 8.12
N GLY A 93 9.60 -3.88 8.72
CA GLY A 93 8.18 -4.21 8.62
C GLY A 93 7.65 -4.16 7.18
N LEU A 94 8.02 -3.12 6.42
CA LEU A 94 7.64 -2.99 5.02
C LEU A 94 8.30 -4.07 4.14
N LEU A 95 9.53 -4.49 4.44
CA LEU A 95 10.15 -5.64 3.78
C LEU A 95 9.38 -6.96 4.05
N ALA A 96 8.85 -7.13 5.26
CA ALA A 96 8.02 -8.28 5.59
C ALA A 96 6.70 -8.26 4.82
N VAL A 97 6.03 -7.10 4.74
CA VAL A 97 4.83 -6.91 3.91
C VAL A 97 5.13 -7.25 2.45
N LEU A 98 6.19 -6.69 1.87
CA LEU A 98 6.57 -6.95 0.48
C LEU A 98 6.86 -8.43 0.22
N ARG A 99 7.51 -9.12 1.17
CA ARG A 99 7.75 -10.57 1.07
C ARG A 99 6.44 -11.35 0.98
N GLN A 100 5.44 -10.98 1.76
CA GLN A 100 4.13 -11.63 1.74
C GLN A 100 3.35 -11.29 0.46
N THR A 101 3.35 -10.03 0.03
CA THR A 101 2.59 -9.56 -1.13
C THR A 101 3.19 -10.02 -2.46
N VAL A 102 4.53 -10.02 -2.58
CA VAL A 102 5.25 -10.34 -3.84
C VAL A 102 5.72 -11.80 -3.86
N GLY A 103 5.74 -12.48 -2.72
CA GLY A 103 6.15 -13.88 -2.59
C GLY A 103 7.66 -14.12 -2.56
N HIS A 104 8.49 -13.07 -2.51
CA HIS A 104 9.94 -13.18 -2.32
C HIS A 104 10.52 -11.96 -1.58
N GLY A 105 11.69 -12.11 -0.96
CA GLY A 105 12.37 -11.04 -0.21
C GLY A 105 13.74 -10.68 -0.79
N MET A 106 14.10 -9.40 -0.75
CA MET A 106 15.41 -8.88 -1.18
C MET A 106 16.23 -8.24 -0.03
N GLY A 107 15.91 -8.58 1.22
CA GLY A 107 16.57 -8.07 2.42
C GLY A 107 16.21 -8.84 3.68
N ALA A 108 17.02 -8.66 4.71
CA ALA A 108 16.74 -9.12 6.05
C ALA A 108 15.68 -8.22 6.71
N THR A 109 14.91 -8.80 7.62
CA THR A 109 13.77 -8.19 8.33
C THR A 109 14.00 -8.19 9.84
N ASP A 110 15.19 -8.56 10.30
CA ASP A 110 15.54 -8.81 11.71
C ASP A 110 15.99 -7.55 12.48
N GLY A 111 15.97 -6.38 11.84
CA GLY A 111 16.42 -5.11 12.43
C GLY A 111 17.93 -4.95 12.56
N HIS A 112 18.72 -5.92 12.11
CA HIS A 112 20.18 -5.86 12.21
C HIS A 112 20.86 -5.19 11.01
N ALA A 113 20.09 -4.84 9.97
CA ALA A 113 20.62 -4.12 8.82
C ALA A 113 21.12 -2.72 9.24
N SER A 114 22.35 -2.39 8.90
CA SER A 114 22.87 -1.03 9.04
C SER A 114 22.16 -0.06 8.08
N ALA A 115 22.29 1.25 8.32
CA ALA A 115 21.71 2.26 7.41
C ALA A 115 22.19 2.11 5.97
N SER A 116 23.46 1.74 5.74
CA SER A 116 23.99 1.51 4.39
C SER A 116 23.43 0.24 3.75
N GLN A 117 23.19 -0.81 4.54
CA GLN A 117 22.53 -2.04 4.08
C GLN A 117 21.06 -1.76 3.73
N ARG A 118 20.32 -1.04 4.57
CA ARG A 118 18.93 -0.62 4.29
C ARG A 118 18.83 0.19 2.99
N ALA A 119 19.74 1.14 2.78
CA ALA A 119 19.79 1.91 1.53
C ALA A 119 20.10 1.01 0.30
N ALA A 120 20.96 -0.01 0.44
CA ALA A 120 21.24 -0.95 -0.63
C ALA A 120 20.03 -1.87 -0.92
N ILE A 121 19.32 -2.32 0.11
CA ILE A 121 18.09 -3.11 -0.03
C ILE A 121 17.00 -2.27 -0.71
N LYS A 122 16.80 -1.02 -0.28
CA LYS A 122 15.90 -0.06 -0.92
C LYS A 122 16.17 0.01 -2.43
N ARG A 123 17.41 0.27 -2.84
CA ARG A 123 17.77 0.36 -4.27
C ARG A 123 17.46 -0.91 -5.07
N LYS A 124 17.61 -2.10 -4.48
CA LYS A 124 17.23 -3.36 -5.15
C LYS A 124 15.73 -3.41 -5.42
N TRP A 125 14.92 -3.04 -4.42
CA TRP A 125 13.47 -2.96 -4.55
C TRP A 125 13.03 -1.87 -5.53
N GLU A 126 13.63 -0.68 -5.48
CA GLU A 126 13.32 0.40 -6.43
C GLU A 126 13.58 -0.04 -7.87
N ASN A 127 14.72 -0.68 -8.15
CA ASN A 127 15.05 -1.17 -9.49
C ASN A 127 14.05 -2.21 -9.97
N TRP A 128 13.75 -3.21 -9.15
CA TRP A 128 12.73 -4.22 -9.47
C TRP A 128 11.35 -3.60 -9.69
N CYS A 129 10.98 -2.62 -8.87
CA CYS A 129 9.70 -1.92 -8.97
C CYS A 129 9.58 -1.18 -10.30
N VAL A 130 10.63 -0.46 -10.71
CA VAL A 130 10.66 0.26 -12.00
C VAL A 130 10.54 -0.70 -13.18
N GLU A 131 11.18 -1.86 -13.12
CA GLU A 131 11.05 -2.89 -14.15
C GLU A 131 9.64 -3.50 -14.21
N LYS A 132 9.02 -3.69 -13.04
CA LYS A 132 7.71 -4.35 -12.92
C LYS A 132 6.52 -3.40 -13.15
N TYR A 133 6.66 -2.13 -12.77
CA TYR A 133 5.65 -1.07 -12.78
C TYR A 133 6.21 0.20 -13.45
N PRO A 134 6.50 0.17 -14.76
CA PRO A 134 7.16 1.29 -15.45
C PRO A 134 6.35 2.60 -15.39
N ASP A 135 5.03 2.51 -15.43
CA ASP A 135 4.11 3.67 -15.36
C ASP A 135 4.11 4.33 -13.97
N GLN A 136 4.59 3.63 -12.94
CA GLN A 136 4.68 4.11 -11.55
C GLN A 136 6.15 4.28 -11.12
N SER A 137 7.07 4.41 -12.08
CA SER A 137 8.51 4.44 -11.81
C SER A 137 8.96 5.64 -10.96
N HIS A 138 8.20 6.73 -10.91
CA HIS A 138 8.42 7.85 -9.99
C HIS A 138 8.00 7.48 -8.56
N VAL A 139 6.85 6.83 -8.38
CA VAL A 139 6.39 6.30 -7.08
C VAL A 139 7.37 5.30 -6.51
N CYS A 140 7.83 4.35 -7.35
CA CYS A 140 8.83 3.35 -6.98
C CYS A 140 10.09 3.97 -6.37
N ARG A 141 10.45 5.22 -6.70
CA ARG A 141 11.64 5.91 -6.20
C ARG A 141 11.35 6.84 -5.01
N GLY A 142 10.14 6.77 -4.44
CA GLY A 142 9.68 7.62 -3.34
C GLY A 142 9.05 8.94 -3.78
N GLY A 143 8.66 9.07 -5.05
CA GLY A 143 7.76 10.13 -5.48
C GLY A 143 6.35 9.91 -4.94
N HIS A 144 5.59 11.00 -4.75
CA HIS A 144 4.18 10.93 -4.39
C HIS A 144 3.35 11.40 -5.58
N ASP A 145 2.31 10.65 -5.93
CA ASP A 145 1.22 11.15 -6.76
C ASP A 145 0.30 11.97 -5.85
N GLY A 146 0.15 13.26 -6.16
CA GLY A 146 -0.70 14.18 -5.40
C GLY A 146 -2.16 14.12 -5.80
#